data_AF-A0A2P7Q221-F1
#
_entry.id   AF-A0A2P7Q221-F1
#
_cell.length_a   1.000
_cell.length_b   1.000
_cell.length_c   1.000
_cell.angle_alpha   90.00
_cell.angle_beta   90.00
_cell.angle_gamma   90.00
#
_symmetry.space_group_name_H-M   'P 1'
#
loop_
_entity.id
_entity.type
_entity.pdbx_description
1 polymer ?
#
loop_
_entity_poly.entity_id
_entity_poly.type
_entity_poly.pdbx_seq_one_letter_code
_entity_poly.pdbx_strand_id
1 'polypeptide(L)'
;MELDGILFDSKKEAERYSELKMLERANLITNLELQPKFLLQEKFEYNGKVIRKIEYIADFKYIDEKGNTVVEDVKGLKTDVYNIKKKLFLNKYMNKKLIFKEI
;
A
#
# COMPACT_ATOMS: atom_id res chain seq x y z
N MET A 1 -16.39 -4.34 -4.75
CA MET A 1 -17.50 -3.35 -4.75
C MET A 1 -17.04 -2.11 -5.47
N GLU A 2 -17.93 -1.34 -6.10
CA GLU A 2 -17.55 -0.09 -6.77
C GLU A 2 -17.92 1.12 -5.90
N LEU A 3 -16.97 2.01 -5.65
CA LEU A 3 -17.20 3.27 -4.94
C LEU A 3 -16.32 4.36 -5.58
N ASP A 4 -16.89 5.53 -5.86
CA ASP A 4 -16.23 6.61 -6.64
C ASP A 4 -15.63 6.15 -7.99
N GLY A 5 -16.22 5.13 -8.63
CA GLY A 5 -15.70 4.53 -9.87
C GLY A 5 -14.48 3.62 -9.67
N ILE A 6 -14.15 3.28 -8.42
CA ILE A 6 -13.03 2.42 -8.04
C ILE A 6 -13.57 1.06 -7.63
N LEU A 7 -13.05 0.00 -8.26
CA LEU A 7 -13.36 -1.38 -7.90
C LEU A 7 -12.44 -1.86 -6.77
N PHE A 8 -13.02 -2.18 -5.64
CA PHE A 8 -12.34 -2.76 -4.47
C PHE A 8 -12.45 -4.27 -4.45
N ASP A 9 -11.36 -4.92 -4.01
CA ASP A 9 -11.23 -6.38 -3.96
C ASP A 9 -12.04 -6.98 -2.81
N SER A 10 -12.39 -6.18 -1.80
CA SER A 10 -13.23 -6.61 -0.68
C SER A 10 -14.16 -5.52 -0.14
N LYS A 11 -15.19 -5.93 0.62
CA LYS A 11 -16.07 -5.01 1.35
C LYS A 11 -15.30 -4.19 2.39
N LYS A 12 -14.40 -4.85 3.12
CA LYS A 12 -13.57 -4.25 4.17
C LYS A 12 -12.67 -3.14 3.62
N GLU A 13 -12.11 -3.35 2.44
CA GLU A 13 -11.27 -2.36 1.76
C GLU A 13 -12.07 -1.10 1.37
N ALA A 14 -13.27 -1.27 0.81
CA ALA A 14 -14.13 -0.14 0.46
C ALA A 14 -14.66 0.63 1.68
N GLU A 15 -14.99 -0.08 2.78
CA GLU A 15 -15.35 0.53 4.06
C GLU A 15 -14.17 1.37 4.58
N ARG A 16 -12.96 0.81 4.57
CA ARG A 16 -11.75 1.54 4.99
C ARG A 16 -11.47 2.75 4.11
N TYR A 17 -11.63 2.63 2.79
CA TYR A 17 -11.49 3.77 1.88
C TYR A 17 -12.48 4.89 2.23
N SER A 18 -13.73 4.55 2.52
CA SER A 18 -14.76 5.54 2.91
C SER A 18 -14.36 6.28 4.20
N GLU A 19 -13.83 5.57 5.20
CA GLU A 19 -13.29 6.19 6.42
C GLU A 19 -12.12 7.13 6.12
N LEU A 20 -11.14 6.70 5.32
CA LEU A 20 -9.99 7.52 4.95
C LEU A 20 -10.43 8.78 4.18
N LYS A 21 -11.44 8.70 3.31
CA LYS A 21 -12.02 9.88 2.66
C LYS A 21 -12.66 10.85 3.64
N MET A 22 -13.32 10.37 4.69
CA MET A 22 -13.85 11.24 5.74
C MET A 22 -12.73 11.93 6.52
N LEU A 23 -11.66 11.20 6.86
CA LEU A 23 -10.49 11.77 7.54
C LEU A 23 -9.78 12.81 6.67
N GLU A 24 -9.67 12.58 5.37
CA GLU A 24 -9.08 13.53 4.42
C GLU A 24 -9.92 14.81 4.34
N ARG A 25 -11.26 14.69 4.25
CA ARG A 25 -12.18 15.85 4.28
C ARG A 25 -12.10 16.64 5.58
N ALA A 26 -11.81 15.98 6.69
CA ALA A 26 -11.60 16.61 7.99
C ALA A 26 -10.19 17.21 8.17
N ASN A 27 -9.32 17.13 7.16
CA ASN A 27 -7.89 17.53 7.21
C ASN A 27 -7.06 16.77 8.26
N LEU A 28 -7.50 15.58 8.67
CA LEU A 28 -6.75 14.71 9.60
C LEU A 28 -5.71 13.85 8.85
N ILE A 29 -5.88 13.67 7.54
CA ILE A 29 -4.88 13.09 6.66
C ILE A 29 -4.82 13.90 5.37
N THR A 30 -3.73 13.77 4.62
CA THR A 30 -3.57 14.39 3.30
C THR A 30 -2.91 13.42 2.32
N ASN A 31 -2.99 13.73 1.03
CA ASN A 31 -2.40 12.94 -0.06
C ASN A 31 -2.83 11.47 -0.05
N LEU A 32 -4.13 11.19 0.09
CA LEU A 32 -4.64 9.83 0.00
C LEU A 32 -4.41 9.29 -1.42
N GLU A 33 -3.65 8.20 -1.50
CA GLU A 33 -3.29 7.48 -2.72
C GLU A 33 -3.79 6.04 -2.60
N LEU A 34 -4.49 5.55 -3.63
CA LEU A 34 -4.94 4.17 -3.73
C LEU A 34 -3.96 3.34 -4.55
N GLN A 35 -3.81 2.08 -4.15
CA GLN A 35 -2.94 1.11 -4.84
C GLN A 35 -1.51 1.61 -5.12
N PRO A 36 -0.85 2.32 -4.18
CA PRO A 36 0.51 2.82 -4.38
C PRO A 36 1.48 1.67 -4.66
N LYS A 37 2.32 1.85 -5.69
CA LYS A 37 3.29 0.84 -6.11
C LYS A 37 4.68 1.18 -5.58
N PHE A 38 5.26 0.26 -4.82
CA PHE A 38 6.60 0.36 -4.28
C PHE A 38 7.50 -0.68 -4.91
N LEU A 39 8.54 -0.24 -5.61
CA LEU A 39 9.51 -1.13 -6.21
C LEU A 39 10.31 -1.87 -5.13
N LEU A 40 10.26 -3.20 -5.11
CA LEU A 40 11.09 -4.04 -4.25
C LEU A 40 12.40 -4.40 -4.93
N GLN A 41 12.32 -4.86 -6.18
CA GLN A 41 13.48 -5.28 -6.98
C GLN A 41 13.33 -4.78 -8.41
N GLU A 42 14.41 -4.18 -8.94
CA GLU A 42 14.46 -3.75 -10.33
C GLU A 42 14.34 -4.92 -11.31
N LYS A 43 13.89 -4.62 -12.53
CA LYS A 43 14.03 -5.57 -13.63
C LYS A 43 15.52 -5.76 -13.95
N PHE A 44 15.90 -6.96 -14.37
CA PHE A 44 17.26 -7.26 -14.78
C PHE A 44 17.26 -8.29 -15.91
N GLU A 45 18.39 -8.43 -16.61
CA GLU A 45 18.56 -9.44 -17.64
C GLU A 45 19.37 -10.62 -17.10
N TYR A 46 18.96 -11.84 -17.46
CA TYR A 46 19.69 -13.06 -17.16
C TYR A 46 19.59 -14.01 -18.35
N ASN A 47 20.73 -14.40 -18.92
CA ASN A 47 20.82 -15.28 -20.11
C ASN A 47 19.96 -14.81 -21.29
N GLY A 48 20.04 -13.52 -21.65
CA GLY A 48 19.26 -12.95 -22.77
C GLY A 48 17.76 -12.80 -22.49
N LYS A 49 17.29 -13.09 -21.26
CA LYS A 49 15.89 -12.97 -20.86
C LYS A 49 15.72 -11.85 -19.84
N VAL A 50 14.72 -11.01 -20.07
CA VAL A 50 14.34 -9.96 -19.10
C VAL A 50 13.52 -10.58 -17.97
N ILE A 51 14.05 -10.51 -16.76
CA ILE A 51 13.34 -10.81 -15.52
C ILE A 51 12.63 -9.54 -15.06
N ARG A 52 11.31 -9.64 -14.84
CA ARG A 52 10.47 -8.49 -14.49
C ARG A 52 10.78 -7.99 -13.07
N LYS A 53 10.53 -6.69 -12.87
CA LYS A 53 10.58 -6.08 -11.54
C LYS A 53 9.58 -6.71 -10.58
N ILE A 54 9.88 -6.62 -9.29
CA ILE A 54 8.96 -6.99 -8.21
C ILE A 54 8.49 -5.72 -7.52
N GLU A 55 7.18 -5.56 -7.38
CA GLU A 55 6.55 -4.46 -6.66
C GLU A 55 5.72 -4.98 -5.47
N TYR A 56 5.71 -4.18 -4.41
CA TYR A 56 4.73 -4.23 -3.35
C TYR A 56 3.63 -3.21 -3.68
N ILE A 57 2.38 -3.66 -3.73
CA ILE A 57 1.22 -2.82 -3.98
C ILE A 57 0.44 -2.84 -2.67
N ALA A 58 0.36 -1.69 -2.00
CA ALA A 58 -0.47 -1.53 -0.80
C ALA A 58 -1.88 -1.10 -1.20
N ASP A 59 -2.84 -1.12 -0.30
CA ASP A 59 -4.19 -0.64 -0.62
C ASP A 59 -4.24 0.88 -0.55
N PHE A 60 -3.61 1.46 0.48
CA PHE A 60 -3.62 2.91 0.71
C PHE A 60 -2.26 3.47 1.13
N LYS A 61 -2.01 4.73 0.77
CA LYS A 61 -0.94 5.57 1.34
C LYS A 61 -1.47 6.97 1.59
N TYR A 62 -1.05 7.59 2.68
CA TYR A 62 -1.38 8.98 3.01
C TYR A 62 -0.36 9.59 3.96
N ILE A 63 -0.49 10.88 4.24
CA ILE A 63 0.27 11.60 5.27
C ILE A 63 -0.64 11.88 6.46
N ASP A 64 -0.23 11.49 7.67
CA ASP A 64 -0.99 11.78 8.90
C ASP A 64 -0.73 13.21 9.43
N GLU A 65 -1.47 13.64 10.45
CA GLU A 65 -1.32 14.96 11.10
C GLU A 65 0.09 15.24 11.64
N LYS A 66 0.87 14.18 11.91
CA LYS A 66 2.24 14.27 12.42
C LYS A 66 3.27 14.32 11.28
N GLY A 67 2.83 14.29 10.03
CA GLY A 67 3.68 14.29 8.85
C GLY A 67 4.36 12.94 8.56
N ASN A 68 3.85 11.84 9.13
CA ASN A 68 4.33 10.49 8.80
C ASN A 68 3.68 10.02 7.51
N THR A 69 4.44 9.29 6.69
CA THR A 69 3.87 8.52 5.59
C THR A 69 3.29 7.24 6.15
N VAL A 70 1.97 7.10 6.06
CA VAL A 70 1.28 5.88 6.45
C VAL A 70 0.99 5.06 5.22
N VAL A 71 1.29 3.78 5.28
CA VAL A 71 0.93 2.78 4.27
C VAL A 71 0.03 1.75 4.95
N GLU A 72 -1.19 1.60 4.46
CA GLU A 72 -2.17 0.65 4.99
C GLU A 72 -2.46 -0.45 3.98
N ASP A 73 -2.63 -1.64 4.53
CA ASP A 73 -2.98 -2.83 3.78
C ASP A 73 -4.08 -3.60 4.51
N VAL A 74 -5.24 -3.72 3.89
CA VAL A 74 -6.45 -4.34 4.44
C VAL A 74 -6.37 -5.84 4.21
N LYS A 75 -6.09 -6.58 5.29
CA LYS A 75 -5.85 -8.03 5.19
C LYS A 75 -6.95 -8.86 5.82
N GLY A 76 -7.36 -9.89 5.08
CA GLY A 76 -8.09 -11.05 5.58
C GLY A 76 -7.13 -12.21 5.85
N LEU A 77 -6.75 -12.93 4.80
CA LEU A 77 -5.77 -14.02 4.87
C LEU A 77 -4.39 -13.57 4.37
N LYS A 78 -3.34 -13.87 5.13
CA LYS A 78 -1.95 -13.59 4.74
C LYS A 78 -1.36 -14.79 4.01
N THR A 79 -0.88 -14.57 2.80
CA THR A 79 -0.17 -15.59 2.01
C THR A 79 1.34 -15.50 2.23
N ASP A 80 2.08 -16.57 1.94
CA ASP A 80 3.55 -16.56 2.06
C ASP A 80 4.19 -15.51 1.13
N VAL A 81 3.66 -15.37 -0.08
CA VAL A 81 4.10 -14.34 -1.03
C VAL A 81 3.90 -12.94 -0.46
N TYR A 82 2.76 -12.68 0.19
CA TYR A 82 2.51 -11.42 0.86
C TYR A 82 3.53 -11.17 1.97
N ASN A 83 3.75 -12.16 2.84
CA ASN A 83 4.69 -12.06 3.96
C ASN A 83 6.12 -11.75 3.47
N ILE A 84 6.57 -12.42 2.41
CA ILE A 84 7.88 -12.16 1.78
C ILE A 84 7.96 -10.74 1.23
N LYS A 85 6.96 -10.32 0.44
CA LYS A 85 6.96 -8.97 -0.15
C LYS A 85 6.86 -7.88 0.90
N LYS A 86 6.07 -8.06 1.97
CA LYS A 86 6.01 -7.14 3.11
C LYS A 86 7.37 -7.03 3.81
N LYS A 87 8.04 -8.17 4.06
CA LYS A 87 9.38 -8.18 4.66
C LYS A 87 10.39 -7.40 3.80
N LEU A 88 10.39 -7.61 2.49
CA LEU A 88 11.23 -6.86 1.54
C LEU A 88 10.88 -5.37 1.51
N PHE A 89 9.59 -5.04 1.51
CA PHE A 89 9.10 -3.66 1.57
C PHE A 89 9.60 -2.95 2.81
N LEU A 90 9.35 -3.52 4.00
CA LEU A 90 9.79 -2.93 5.26
C LEU A 90 11.30 -2.75 5.27
N ASN A 91 12.08 -3.75 4.87
CA ASN A 91 13.55 -3.62 4.85
C ASN A 91 14.05 -2.52 3.89
N LYS A 92 13.39 -2.34 2.73
CA LYS A 92 13.82 -1.35 1.73
C LYS A 92 13.36 0.07 2.04
N TYR A 93 12.15 0.22 2.59
CA TYR A 93 11.50 1.51 2.81
C TYR A 93 11.45 1.93 4.28
N MET A 94 11.98 1.13 5.22
CA MET A 94 12.09 1.50 6.63
C MET A 94 12.87 2.80 6.79
N ASN A 95 12.14 3.87 6.99
CA ASN A 95 12.66 5.17 7.39
C ASN A 95 11.88 5.65 8.61
N LYS A 96 12.43 6.62 9.35
CA LYS A 96 11.86 7.09 10.62
C LYS A 96 10.42 7.63 10.52
N LYS A 97 9.94 7.95 9.32
CA LYS A 97 8.62 8.54 9.08
C LYS A 97 7.63 7.58 8.40
N LEU A 98 8.03 6.35 8.07
CA LEU A 98 7.11 5.36 7.50
C LEU A 98 6.40 4.60 8.61
N ILE A 99 5.07 4.61 8.60
CA ILE A 99 4.22 3.77 9.45
C ILE A 99 3.51 2.78 8.54
N PHE A 100 3.68 1.49 8.80
CA PHE A 100 2.97 0.43 8.09
C PHE A 100 1.89 -0.16 8.99
N LYS A 101 0.65 -0.26 8.50
CA LYS A 101 -0.48 -0.84 9.23
C LYS A 101 -1.13 -1.96 8.41
N GLU A 102 -1.42 -3.07 9.08
CA GLU A 102 -2.35 -4.07 8.56
C GLU A 102 -3.69 -3.85 9.24
N ILE A 103 -4.74 -3.64 8.45
CA ILE A 103 -6.10 -3.42 8.93
C ILE A 103 -6.92 -4.69 8.79
#